data_AF-A0A950RIP1-F1
#
_entry.id   AF-A0A950RIP1-F1
#
_cell.length_a   1.000
_cell.length_b   1.000
_cell.length_c   1.000
_cell.angle_alpha   90.00
_cell.angle_beta   90.00
_cell.angle_gamma   90.00
#
_symmetry.space_group_name_H-M   'P 1'
#
loop_
_entity.id
_entity.type
_entity.pdbx_description
1 polymer ?
#
loop_
_entity_poly.entity_id
_entity_poly.type
_entity_poly.pdbx_seq_one_letter_code
_entity_poly.pdbx_strand_id
1 'polypeptide(L)'
;MRHLIAAVLLAVAFATVKSSAGVNADEPPAWAYPVNPPGAQPPRDDGSPRHLPGSPAAFTKTELSNLFGVPDWYPDDHPPMPEVVAHGQRPDVLACGFCHLPNGLGRPENAGIAGLPAEYIARQLAAFRTDARHSALMRFPLALMVQTAKAADEPEVERAAAYFAALKPRSWIKVVETETVPRTRVLGWMLVPDGTGVSEPIGSRIIEIPEDVARTELRDSRSGFIAYVPPGSVAKGDALATTGDGRTTACGVCHGSDLRG
;
A
#
# COMPACT_ATOMS: atom_id res chain seq x y z
N MET A 1 -26.60 -77.56 26.64
CA MET A 1 -25.63 -76.45 26.71
C MET A 1 -25.17 -76.12 25.29
N ARG A 2 -25.80 -75.11 24.66
CA ARG A 2 -25.44 -74.59 23.34
C ARG A 2 -25.39 -73.06 23.50
N HIS A 3 -24.20 -72.50 23.38
CA HIS A 3 -23.93 -71.09 23.64
C HIS A 3 -24.47 -70.22 22.49
N LEU A 4 -25.27 -69.21 22.84
CA LEU A 4 -25.64 -68.09 21.99
C LEU A 4 -24.46 -67.10 21.97
N ILE A 5 -23.89 -66.84 20.79
CA ILE A 5 -22.93 -65.75 20.58
C ILE A 5 -23.69 -64.59 19.94
N ALA A 6 -23.91 -63.53 20.72
CA ALA A 6 -24.42 -62.26 20.24
C ALA A 6 -23.27 -61.44 19.63
N ALA A 7 -23.33 -61.17 18.32
CA ALA A 7 -22.40 -60.27 17.65
C ALA A 7 -22.85 -58.81 17.88
N VAL A 8 -22.09 -58.08 18.69
CA VAL A 8 -22.25 -56.64 18.87
C VAL A 8 -21.49 -55.93 17.74
N LEU A 9 -22.22 -55.35 16.79
CA LEU A 9 -21.66 -54.48 15.76
C LEU A 9 -21.34 -53.11 16.38
N LEU A 10 -20.06 -52.84 16.61
CA LEU A 10 -19.56 -51.54 17.06
C LEU A 10 -19.48 -50.60 15.85
N ALA A 11 -20.46 -49.71 15.70
CA ALA A 11 -20.42 -48.65 14.70
C ALA A 11 -19.42 -47.56 15.14
N VAL A 12 -18.26 -47.52 14.51
CA VAL A 12 -17.28 -46.44 14.70
C VAL A 12 -17.74 -45.23 13.90
N ALA A 13 -18.28 -44.22 14.60
CA ALA A 13 -18.59 -42.92 14.01
C ALA A 13 -17.28 -42.17 13.71
N PHE A 14 -16.91 -42.06 12.44
CA PHE A 14 -15.85 -41.15 12.00
C PHE A 14 -16.35 -39.71 12.13
N ALA A 15 -15.95 -39.02 13.21
CA ALA A 15 -16.05 -37.57 13.28
C ALA A 15 -15.07 -36.96 12.27
N THR A 16 -15.61 -36.39 11.20
CA THR A 16 -14.82 -35.62 10.24
C THR A 16 -14.38 -34.32 10.91
N VAL A 17 -13.13 -34.29 11.38
CA VAL A 17 -12.46 -33.03 11.73
C VAL A 17 -12.35 -32.22 10.44
N LYS A 18 -13.15 -31.15 10.34
CA LYS A 18 -12.94 -30.12 9.31
C LYS A 18 -11.58 -29.49 9.58
N SER A 19 -10.60 -29.85 8.76
CA SER A 19 -9.31 -29.19 8.72
C SER A 19 -9.54 -27.73 8.37
N SER A 20 -9.42 -26.83 9.35
CA SER A 20 -9.24 -25.41 9.10
C SER A 20 -7.96 -25.29 8.28
N ALA A 21 -8.06 -24.78 7.05
CA ALA A 21 -6.90 -24.48 6.22
C ALA A 21 -5.91 -23.66 7.07
N GLY A 22 -4.80 -24.30 7.43
CA GLY A 22 -3.76 -23.69 8.23
C GLY A 22 -3.18 -22.53 7.44
N VAL A 23 -3.15 -21.36 8.06
CA VAL A 23 -2.31 -20.25 7.61
C VAL A 23 -0.87 -20.75 7.77
N ASN A 24 -0.13 -20.95 6.67
CA ASN A 24 1.30 -21.20 6.76
C ASN A 24 1.91 -19.99 7.47
N ALA A 25 2.54 -20.20 8.63
CA ALA A 25 3.09 -19.13 9.46
C ALA A 25 4.22 -18.35 8.75
N ASP A 26 4.79 -18.91 7.68
CA ASP A 26 5.89 -18.35 6.91
C ASP A 26 5.43 -17.47 5.72
N GLU A 27 4.16 -17.57 5.30
CA GLU A 27 3.62 -16.71 4.23
C GLU A 27 2.94 -15.49 4.83
N PRO A 28 3.28 -14.28 4.38
CA PRO A 28 2.62 -13.09 4.91
C PRO A 28 1.13 -13.09 4.51
N PRO A 29 0.27 -12.47 5.32
CA PRO A 29 -1.17 -12.53 5.06
C PRO A 29 -1.52 -11.93 3.71
N ALA A 30 -2.31 -12.66 2.90
CA ALA A 30 -2.67 -12.22 1.54
C ALA A 30 -3.38 -10.86 1.50
N TRP A 31 -4.12 -10.50 2.56
CA TRP A 31 -4.77 -9.20 2.69
C TRP A 31 -3.77 -8.04 2.87
N ALA A 32 -2.58 -8.29 3.41
CA ALA A 32 -1.54 -7.28 3.63
C ALA A 32 -0.70 -7.04 2.37
N TYR A 33 -0.65 -8.01 1.46
CA TYR A 33 0.17 -7.96 0.25
C TYR A 33 -0.66 -8.30 -1.00
N PRO A 34 -1.63 -7.45 -1.39
CA PRO A 34 -2.42 -7.67 -2.59
C PRO A 34 -1.54 -7.80 -3.84
N VAL A 35 -1.84 -8.82 -4.64
CA VAL A 35 -1.22 -9.08 -5.94
C VAL A 35 -2.30 -9.15 -7.01
N ASN A 36 -2.03 -8.54 -8.17
CA ASN A 36 -2.99 -8.60 -9.28
C ASN A 36 -3.23 -10.07 -9.69
N PRO A 37 -4.47 -10.43 -10.06
CA PRO A 37 -4.74 -11.78 -10.54
C PRO A 37 -3.96 -12.03 -11.85
N PRO A 38 -3.54 -13.28 -12.10
CA PRO A 38 -2.83 -13.63 -13.33
C PRO A 38 -3.62 -13.17 -14.57
N GLY A 39 -2.93 -12.52 -15.51
CA GLY A 39 -3.54 -12.04 -16.76
C GLY A 39 -4.38 -10.76 -16.62
N ALA A 40 -4.38 -10.09 -15.47
CA ALA A 40 -4.98 -8.75 -15.35
C ALA A 40 -4.36 -7.80 -16.36
N GLN A 41 -5.20 -7.19 -17.21
CA GLN A 41 -4.77 -6.17 -18.17
C GLN A 41 -5.25 -4.79 -17.71
N PRO A 42 -4.45 -3.73 -17.92
CA PRO A 42 -4.92 -2.38 -17.70
C PRO A 42 -6.11 -2.07 -18.62
N PRO A 43 -7.07 -1.24 -18.19
CA PRO A 43 -8.17 -0.81 -19.04
C PRO A 43 -7.66 -0.18 -20.33
N ARG A 44 -8.32 -0.46 -21.47
CA ARG A 44 -7.99 0.17 -22.75
C ARG A 44 -8.15 1.70 -22.65
N ASP A 45 -7.24 2.41 -23.30
CA ASP A 45 -7.37 3.84 -23.52
C ASP A 45 -8.32 4.10 -24.69
N ASP A 46 -9.32 4.93 -24.47
CA ASP A 46 -10.27 5.41 -25.48
C ASP A 46 -9.82 6.74 -26.09
N GLY A 47 -8.67 7.27 -25.66
CA GLY A 47 -8.12 8.55 -26.11
C GLY A 47 -8.87 9.77 -25.58
N SER A 48 -9.90 9.58 -24.75
CA SER A 48 -10.68 10.69 -24.22
C SER A 48 -9.96 11.35 -23.04
N PRO A 49 -9.90 12.69 -22.95
CA PRO A 49 -9.35 13.36 -21.80
C PRO A 49 -10.18 13.07 -20.54
N ARG A 50 -9.50 12.85 -19.42
CA ARG A 50 -10.09 12.76 -18.07
C ARG A 50 -9.83 14.05 -17.33
N HIS A 51 -10.75 14.40 -16.43
CA HIS A 51 -10.69 15.62 -15.63
C HIS A 51 -10.92 15.31 -14.16
N LEU A 52 -10.36 16.14 -13.30
CA LEU A 52 -10.61 16.11 -11.86
C LEU A 52 -11.23 17.42 -11.38
N PRO A 53 -12.07 17.38 -10.32
CA PRO A 53 -12.67 18.58 -9.75
C PRO A 53 -11.62 19.61 -9.31
N GLY A 54 -11.77 20.86 -9.76
CA GLY A 54 -10.88 21.96 -9.36
C GLY A 54 -9.49 21.92 -10.02
N SER A 55 -9.32 21.14 -11.09
CA SER A 55 -8.14 21.15 -11.94
C SER A 55 -8.51 21.60 -13.37
N PRO A 56 -7.74 22.50 -14.00
CA PRO A 56 -7.87 22.77 -15.43
C PRO A 56 -7.20 21.70 -16.31
N ALA A 57 -6.42 20.78 -15.72
CA ALA A 57 -5.67 19.78 -16.45
C ALA A 57 -6.60 18.71 -17.06
N ALA A 58 -6.08 18.06 -18.10
CA ALA A 58 -6.75 17.00 -18.82
C ALA A 58 -5.72 15.95 -19.23
N PHE A 59 -5.96 14.69 -18.85
CA PHE A 59 -5.04 13.59 -19.19
C PHE A 59 -5.81 12.39 -19.75
N THR A 60 -5.28 11.78 -20.79
CA THR A 60 -5.69 10.47 -21.32
C THR A 60 -5.21 9.34 -20.42
N LYS A 61 -5.72 8.11 -20.59
CA LYS A 61 -5.22 6.97 -19.79
C LYS A 61 -3.77 6.62 -20.14
N THR A 62 -3.36 6.81 -21.39
CA THR A 62 -1.97 6.67 -21.83
C THR A 62 -1.06 7.62 -21.06
N GLU A 63 -1.42 8.90 -20.95
CA GLU A 63 -0.67 9.88 -20.17
C GLU A 63 -0.63 9.52 -18.68
N LEU A 64 -1.76 9.09 -18.11
CA LEU A 64 -1.85 8.64 -16.72
C LEU A 64 -1.04 7.38 -16.40
N SER A 65 -0.64 6.63 -17.43
CA SER A 65 0.17 5.41 -17.31
C SER A 65 1.63 5.63 -17.67
N ASN A 66 2.03 6.86 -18.04
CA ASN A 66 3.39 7.18 -18.43
C ASN A 66 4.31 7.28 -17.19
N LEU A 67 5.20 6.29 -17.03
CA LEU A 67 6.17 6.24 -15.91
C LEU A 67 7.20 7.38 -15.92
N PHE A 68 7.27 8.16 -17.00
CA PHE A 68 8.18 9.31 -17.19
C PHE A 68 7.41 10.63 -17.34
N GLY A 69 6.13 10.66 -16.96
CA GLY A 69 5.31 11.87 -17.03
C GLY A 69 4.31 11.86 -15.89
N VAL A 70 4.61 12.58 -14.81
CA VAL A 70 3.70 12.69 -13.68
C VAL A 70 2.44 13.43 -14.10
N PRO A 71 1.24 12.84 -13.94
CA PRO A 71 0.00 13.56 -14.16
C PRO A 71 -0.24 14.52 -12.98
N ASP A 72 0.28 15.74 -13.13
CA ASP A 72 0.10 16.79 -12.15
C ASP A 72 -1.22 17.53 -12.39
N TRP A 73 -2.23 17.14 -11.61
CA TRP A 73 -3.54 17.76 -11.65
C TRP A 73 -3.59 19.10 -10.91
N TYR A 74 -2.68 19.33 -9.95
CA TYR A 74 -2.74 20.52 -9.07
C TYR A 74 -1.33 21.08 -8.83
N PRO A 75 -0.72 21.73 -9.84
CA PRO A 75 0.64 22.26 -9.71
C PRO A 75 0.83 23.27 -8.58
N ASP A 76 -0.26 23.94 -8.17
CA ASP A 76 -0.26 24.92 -7.09
C ASP A 76 -0.29 24.29 -5.67
N ASP A 77 -0.50 22.98 -5.55
CA ASP A 77 -0.58 22.28 -4.25
C ASP A 77 0.79 21.90 -3.67
N HIS A 78 1.87 22.03 -4.46
CA HIS A 78 3.22 21.67 -4.07
C HIS A 78 4.25 22.63 -4.67
N PRO A 79 5.50 22.66 -4.15
CA PRO A 79 6.60 23.36 -4.83
C PRO A 79 6.81 22.81 -6.24
N PRO A 80 7.46 23.55 -7.16
CA PRO A 80 7.82 23.01 -8.47
C PRO A 80 8.60 21.69 -8.34
N MET A 81 8.11 20.64 -9.00
CA MET A 81 8.79 19.36 -9.05
C MET A 81 10.11 19.50 -9.83
N PRO A 82 11.24 19.00 -9.32
CA PRO A 82 12.46 18.90 -10.13
C PRO A 82 12.28 17.84 -11.23
N GLU A 83 13.12 17.92 -12.28
CA GLU A 83 13.03 17.06 -13.47
C GLU A 83 12.94 15.56 -13.13
N VAL A 84 13.79 15.08 -12.22
CA VAL A 84 13.79 13.67 -11.79
C VAL A 84 12.47 13.23 -11.13
N VAL A 85 11.77 14.16 -10.47
CA VAL A 85 10.48 13.87 -9.84
C VAL A 85 9.35 13.89 -10.87
N ALA A 86 9.35 14.85 -11.80
CA ALA A 86 8.29 15.04 -12.79
C ALA A 86 8.42 14.11 -14.02
N HIS A 87 9.65 13.82 -14.45
CA HIS A 87 9.94 13.14 -15.71
C HIS A 87 10.95 11.99 -15.58
N GLY A 88 11.73 11.96 -14.51
CA GLY A 88 12.80 10.98 -14.35
C GLY A 88 13.89 11.17 -15.41
N GLN A 89 14.61 10.10 -15.72
CA GLN A 89 15.62 10.06 -16.77
C GLN A 89 15.52 8.71 -17.49
N ARG A 90 15.21 8.76 -18.79
CA ARG A 90 15.08 7.56 -19.62
C ARG A 90 16.44 6.86 -19.78
N PRO A 91 16.48 5.52 -19.85
CA PRO A 91 15.32 4.61 -19.80
C PRO A 91 15.00 4.05 -18.41
N ASP A 92 15.82 4.30 -17.39
CA ASP A 92 15.79 3.49 -16.15
C ASP A 92 15.43 4.26 -14.88
N VAL A 93 15.49 5.59 -14.89
CA VAL A 93 15.08 6.43 -13.76
C VAL A 93 13.64 6.86 -14.00
N LEU A 94 12.70 6.18 -13.36
CA LEU A 94 11.28 6.53 -13.45
C LEU A 94 11.01 7.84 -12.70
N ALA A 95 9.98 8.57 -13.12
CA ALA A 95 9.58 9.80 -12.45
C ALA A 95 9.12 9.49 -11.02
N CYS A 96 9.82 10.03 -10.01
CA CYS A 96 9.54 9.69 -8.61
C CYS A 96 8.08 10.02 -8.21
N GLY A 97 7.57 11.14 -8.72
CA GLY A 97 6.20 11.59 -8.46
C GLY A 97 5.12 10.72 -9.12
N PHE A 98 5.46 9.77 -10.00
CA PHE A 98 4.46 8.88 -10.60
C PHE A 98 3.92 7.88 -9.57
N CYS A 99 4.83 7.30 -8.78
CA CYS A 99 4.49 6.34 -7.72
C CYS A 99 4.21 7.04 -6.39
N HIS A 100 5.04 8.02 -6.02
CA HIS A 100 4.90 8.73 -4.75
C HIS A 100 3.86 9.86 -4.78
N LEU A 101 3.30 10.15 -5.96
CA LEU A 101 2.43 11.30 -6.24
C LEU A 101 3.18 12.64 -6.06
N PRO A 102 2.72 13.74 -6.68
CA PRO A 102 3.33 15.06 -6.46
C PRO A 102 3.36 15.49 -4.99
N ASN A 103 2.36 15.04 -4.21
CA ASN A 103 2.25 15.33 -2.77
C ASN A 103 3.14 14.44 -1.88
N GLY A 104 3.85 13.45 -2.44
CA GLY A 104 4.73 12.54 -1.72
C GLY A 104 4.03 11.53 -0.79
N LEU A 105 2.70 11.39 -0.82
CA LEU A 105 1.96 10.49 0.08
C LEU A 105 1.73 9.10 -0.52
N GLY A 106 1.86 8.96 -1.84
CA GLY A 106 1.74 7.69 -2.55
C GLY A 106 0.34 7.06 -2.49
N ARG A 107 0.25 5.86 -3.06
CA ARG A 107 -0.90 4.94 -2.94
C ARG A 107 -0.52 3.77 -2.01
N PRO A 108 -1.44 2.90 -1.57
CA PRO A 108 -1.17 1.82 -0.60
C PRO A 108 -0.04 0.86 -1.01
N GLU A 109 0.25 0.74 -2.30
CA GLU A 109 1.36 -0.06 -2.83
C GLU A 109 2.72 0.67 -2.79
N ASN A 110 2.75 1.94 -2.40
CA ASN A 110 3.91 2.83 -2.33
C ASN A 110 4.10 3.40 -0.92
N ALA A 111 5.31 3.88 -0.62
CA ALA A 111 5.58 4.54 0.66
C ALA A 111 5.22 6.04 0.59
N GLY A 112 4.58 6.56 1.64
CA GLY A 112 4.53 8.00 1.90
C GLY A 112 5.91 8.50 2.33
N ILE A 113 6.45 9.48 1.61
CA ILE A 113 7.78 10.06 1.80
C ILE A 113 7.77 11.58 2.01
N ALA A 114 6.61 12.21 1.95
CA ALA A 114 6.44 13.63 2.24
C ALA A 114 6.94 13.97 3.65
N GLY A 115 7.82 14.97 3.74
CA GLY A 115 8.37 15.49 5.00
C GLY A 115 9.38 14.58 5.70
N LEU A 116 9.76 13.44 5.12
CA LEU A 116 10.87 12.66 5.65
C LEU A 116 12.20 13.42 5.48
N PRO A 117 13.17 13.28 6.40
CA PRO A 117 14.47 13.91 6.25
C PRO A 117 15.13 13.53 4.92
N ALA A 118 15.69 14.50 4.19
CA ALA A 118 16.33 14.26 2.89
C ALA A 118 17.44 13.19 2.99
N GLU A 119 18.24 13.23 4.06
CA GLU A 119 19.27 12.22 4.33
C GLU A 119 18.67 10.82 4.55
N TYR A 120 17.51 10.73 5.22
CA TYR A 120 16.82 9.45 5.37
C TYR A 120 16.40 8.90 4.01
N ILE A 121 15.79 9.72 3.15
CA ILE A 121 15.39 9.32 1.80
C ILE A 121 16.60 8.83 0.99
N ALA A 122 17.69 9.60 0.96
CA ALA A 122 18.92 9.22 0.26
C ALA A 122 19.49 7.89 0.79
N ARG A 123 19.52 7.71 2.12
CA ARG A 123 19.96 6.46 2.76
C ARG A 123 19.08 5.27 2.37
N GLN A 124 17.77 5.46 2.26
CA GLN A 124 16.86 4.39 1.82
C GLN A 124 17.13 3.98 0.37
N LEU A 125 17.41 4.94 -0.53
CA LEU A 125 17.77 4.64 -1.91
C LEU A 125 19.11 3.90 -2.00
N ALA A 126 20.12 4.32 -1.22
CA ALA A 126 21.38 3.60 -1.12
C ALA A 126 21.18 2.15 -0.63
N ALA A 127 20.29 1.93 0.34
CA ALA A 127 19.97 0.59 0.84
C ALA A 127 19.28 -0.30 -0.22
N PHE A 128 18.45 0.28 -1.10
CA PHE A 128 17.91 -0.47 -2.24
C PHE A 128 18.99 -0.82 -3.27
N ARG A 129 19.96 0.06 -3.52
CA ARG A 129 21.07 -0.20 -4.45
C ARG A 129 21.90 -1.41 -4.03
N THR A 130 22.13 -1.55 -2.73
CA THR A 130 22.94 -2.63 -2.14
C THR A 130 22.15 -3.85 -1.70
N ASP A 131 20.84 -3.89 -1.97
CA ASP A 131 19.91 -4.94 -1.52
C ASP A 131 19.78 -5.06 0.02
N ALA A 132 20.35 -4.11 0.78
CA ALA A 132 20.17 -4.01 2.23
C ALA A 132 18.72 -3.70 2.63
N ARG A 133 17.91 -3.19 1.68
CA ARG A 133 16.47 -3.05 1.82
C ARG A 133 15.75 -3.86 0.73
N HIS A 134 15.00 -4.87 1.14
CA HIS A 134 14.17 -5.71 0.27
C HIS A 134 12.88 -6.12 0.99
N SER A 135 11.94 -6.72 0.27
CA SER A 135 10.66 -7.19 0.81
C SER A 135 10.61 -8.71 0.83
N ALA A 136 9.94 -9.28 1.83
CA ALA A 136 9.65 -10.72 1.91
C ALA A 136 8.84 -11.20 0.69
N LEU A 137 7.99 -10.34 0.14
CA LEU A 137 7.32 -10.55 -1.15
C LEU A 137 7.76 -9.50 -2.14
N MET A 138 8.47 -9.93 -3.18
CA MET A 138 8.81 -9.05 -4.30
C MET A 138 7.55 -8.79 -5.13
N ARG A 139 7.07 -7.54 -5.10
CA ARG A 139 5.94 -7.06 -5.89
C ARG A 139 6.42 -6.11 -6.97
N PHE A 140 5.68 -6.02 -8.07
CA PHE A 140 6.07 -5.21 -9.24
C PHE A 140 6.38 -3.73 -8.90
N PRO A 141 5.58 -3.01 -8.09
CA PRO A 141 5.93 -1.62 -7.72
C PRO A 141 7.26 -1.49 -6.98
N LEU A 142 7.59 -2.45 -6.10
CA LEU A 142 8.86 -2.44 -5.38
C LEU A 142 10.04 -2.78 -6.31
N ALA A 143 9.86 -3.72 -7.24
CA ALA A 143 10.88 -4.05 -8.22
C ALA A 143 11.27 -2.83 -9.06
N LEU A 144 10.28 -2.01 -9.46
CA LEU A 144 10.53 -0.75 -10.16
C LEU A 144 11.27 0.26 -9.28
N MET A 145 10.92 0.38 -7.99
CA MET A 145 11.65 1.24 -7.05
C MET A 145 13.12 0.81 -6.91
N VAL A 146 13.40 -0.49 -6.80
CA VAL A 146 14.77 -1.02 -6.74
C VAL A 146 15.53 -0.73 -8.04
N GLN A 147 14.90 -0.90 -9.20
CA GLN A 147 15.50 -0.56 -10.50
C GLN A 147 15.83 0.94 -10.57
N THR A 148 14.86 1.81 -10.28
CA THR A 148 15.05 3.26 -10.30
C THR A 148 16.14 3.71 -9.32
N ALA A 149 16.17 3.13 -8.11
CA ALA A 149 17.23 3.42 -7.13
C ALA A 149 18.62 3.02 -7.66
N LYS A 150 18.75 1.88 -8.34
CA LYS A 150 20.01 1.42 -8.96
C LYS A 150 20.47 2.28 -10.14
N ALA A 151 19.54 2.90 -10.86
CA ALA A 151 19.83 3.70 -12.04
C ALA A 151 20.10 5.18 -11.74
N ALA A 152 19.41 5.76 -10.75
CA ALA A 152 19.49 7.19 -10.44
C ALA A 152 20.90 7.58 -9.98
N ASP A 153 21.39 8.74 -10.42
CA ASP A 153 22.65 9.31 -9.95
C ASP A 153 22.50 10.07 -8.61
N GLU A 154 23.61 10.46 -7.97
CA GLU A 154 23.54 11.16 -6.68
C GLU A 154 22.85 12.54 -6.79
N PRO A 155 23.17 13.40 -7.77
CA PRO A 155 22.44 14.66 -7.95
C PRO A 155 20.93 14.50 -8.12
N GLU A 156 20.47 13.47 -8.83
CA GLU A 156 19.07 13.10 -8.97
C GLU A 156 18.45 12.73 -7.62
N VAL A 157 19.13 11.88 -6.86
CA VAL A 157 18.70 11.51 -5.50
C VAL A 157 18.61 12.71 -4.59
N GLU A 158 19.61 13.58 -4.57
CA GLU A 158 19.64 14.79 -3.74
C GLU A 158 18.47 15.73 -4.08
N ARG A 159 18.20 15.98 -5.37
CA ARG A 159 17.08 16.82 -5.81
C ARG A 159 15.72 16.22 -5.43
N ALA A 160 15.54 14.92 -5.64
CA ALA A 160 14.31 14.23 -5.26
C ALA A 160 14.11 14.25 -3.74
N ALA A 161 15.15 13.94 -2.98
CA ALA A 161 15.11 13.92 -1.52
C ALA A 161 14.80 15.31 -0.94
N ALA A 162 15.44 16.37 -1.48
CA ALA A 162 15.17 17.74 -1.07
C ALA A 162 13.72 18.16 -1.36
N TYR A 163 13.17 17.77 -2.53
CA TYR A 163 11.78 18.03 -2.88
C TYR A 163 10.82 17.39 -1.88
N PHE A 164 10.90 16.07 -1.67
CA PHE A 164 9.97 15.36 -0.79
C PHE A 164 10.12 15.76 0.68
N ALA A 165 11.34 16.08 1.13
CA ALA A 165 11.58 16.56 2.50
C ALA A 165 10.93 17.94 2.77
N ALA A 166 10.78 18.78 1.74
CA ALA A 166 10.15 20.08 1.87
C ALA A 166 8.60 20.01 1.91
N LEU A 167 8.02 18.87 1.52
CA LEU A 167 6.57 18.67 1.55
C LEU A 167 6.07 18.56 2.98
N LYS A 168 4.87 19.08 3.24
CA LYS A 168 4.21 18.96 4.54
C LYS A 168 3.47 17.63 4.62
N PRO A 169 3.80 16.76 5.60
CA PRO A 169 2.97 15.60 5.88
C PRO A 169 1.55 16.03 6.24
N ARG A 170 0.56 15.27 5.81
CA ARG A 170 -0.83 15.42 6.23
C ARG A 170 -1.47 14.06 6.41
N SER A 171 -2.62 14.02 7.10
CA SER A 171 -3.42 12.81 7.17
C SER A 171 -3.85 12.40 5.76
N TRP A 172 -3.47 11.19 5.36
CA TRP A 172 -3.75 10.60 4.05
C TRP A 172 -4.63 9.36 4.13
N ILE A 173 -4.53 8.64 5.25
CA ILE A 173 -5.28 7.44 5.55
C ILE A 173 -6.21 7.75 6.72
N LYS A 174 -7.52 7.61 6.51
CA LYS A 174 -8.54 7.65 7.54
C LYS A 174 -8.70 6.27 8.15
N VAL A 175 -8.49 6.14 9.46
CA VAL A 175 -8.69 4.87 10.17
C VAL A 175 -10.15 4.75 10.62
N VAL A 176 -10.77 3.59 10.37
CA VAL A 176 -12.14 3.29 10.78
C VAL A 176 -12.18 1.94 11.49
N GLU A 177 -12.56 1.95 12.76
CA GLU A 177 -12.81 0.74 13.55
C GLU A 177 -14.19 0.17 13.20
N THR A 178 -14.25 -1.10 12.77
CA THR A 178 -15.49 -1.75 12.33
C THR A 178 -15.44 -3.26 12.46
N GLU A 179 -16.57 -3.90 12.73
CA GLU A 179 -16.71 -5.37 12.73
C GLU A 179 -16.83 -5.94 11.31
N THR A 180 -17.23 -5.13 10.34
CA THR A 180 -17.45 -5.54 8.94
C THR A 180 -16.82 -4.57 7.96
N VAL A 181 -16.37 -5.09 6.82
CA VAL A 181 -15.78 -4.33 5.72
C VAL A 181 -16.49 -4.66 4.41
N PRO A 182 -16.49 -3.75 3.42
CA PRO A 182 -16.89 -4.10 2.07
C PRO A 182 -16.05 -5.28 1.57
N ARG A 183 -16.67 -6.23 0.86
CA ARG A 183 -15.89 -7.23 0.14
C ARG A 183 -14.99 -6.54 -0.89
N THR A 184 -13.76 -7.01 -0.99
CA THR A 184 -12.74 -6.41 -1.85
C THR A 184 -12.29 -7.34 -2.96
N ARG A 185 -11.81 -6.74 -4.05
CA ARG A 185 -11.00 -7.39 -5.08
C ARG A 185 -9.70 -6.61 -5.27
N VAL A 186 -8.72 -7.22 -5.92
CA VAL A 186 -7.48 -6.51 -6.26
C VAL A 186 -7.66 -5.73 -7.57
N LEU A 187 -7.22 -4.47 -7.57
CA LEU A 187 -7.08 -3.63 -8.76
C LEU A 187 -5.81 -2.80 -8.61
N GLY A 188 -4.89 -2.92 -9.58
CA GLY A 188 -3.67 -2.11 -9.58
C GLY A 188 -2.82 -2.28 -8.32
N TRP A 189 -2.71 -3.51 -7.80
CA TRP A 189 -1.99 -3.83 -6.55
C TRP A 189 -2.62 -3.27 -5.28
N MET A 190 -3.85 -2.75 -5.34
CA MET A 190 -4.60 -2.27 -4.18
C MET A 190 -5.85 -3.13 -3.96
N LEU A 191 -6.34 -3.16 -2.72
CA LEU A 191 -7.69 -3.63 -2.44
C LEU A 191 -8.69 -2.52 -2.81
N VAL A 192 -9.73 -2.88 -3.55
CA VAL A 192 -10.85 -1.99 -3.88
C VAL A 192 -12.17 -2.71 -3.61
N PRO A 193 -13.27 -2.01 -3.29
CA PRO A 193 -14.59 -2.63 -3.19
C PRO A 193 -14.94 -3.43 -4.46
N ASP A 194 -15.54 -4.61 -4.27
CA ASP A 194 -15.92 -5.49 -5.38
C ASP A 194 -17.12 -5.00 -6.21
N GLY A 195 -17.79 -3.93 -5.74
CA GLY A 195 -18.94 -3.30 -6.39
C GLY A 195 -20.27 -3.98 -6.11
N THR A 196 -20.29 -5.08 -5.36
CA THR A 196 -21.52 -5.83 -5.04
C THR A 196 -22.34 -5.20 -3.91
N GLY A 197 -21.74 -4.26 -3.17
CA GLY A 197 -22.33 -3.67 -1.96
C GLY A 197 -22.39 -4.62 -0.76
N VAL A 198 -21.87 -5.84 -0.89
CA VAL A 198 -21.86 -6.84 0.17
C VAL A 198 -20.69 -6.58 1.12
N SER A 199 -20.95 -6.67 2.41
CA SER A 199 -19.94 -6.62 3.47
C SER A 199 -19.63 -8.00 4.03
N GLU A 200 -18.44 -8.15 4.62
CA GLU A 200 -17.97 -9.37 5.28
C GLU A 200 -17.32 -9.03 6.64
N PRO A 201 -17.28 -9.97 7.60
CA PRO A 201 -16.61 -9.76 8.88
C PRO A 201 -15.13 -9.44 8.70
N ILE A 202 -14.61 -8.40 9.36
CA ILE A 202 -13.20 -8.00 9.20
C ILE A 202 -12.23 -9.02 9.83
N GLY A 203 -12.64 -9.68 10.92
CA GLY A 203 -11.78 -10.58 11.68
C GLY A 203 -10.58 -9.84 12.28
N SER A 204 -9.37 -10.32 12.01
CA SER A 204 -8.11 -9.70 12.47
C SER A 204 -7.38 -8.88 11.38
N ARG A 205 -8.05 -8.61 10.26
CA ARG A 205 -7.44 -8.00 9.07
C ARG A 205 -7.39 -6.48 9.18
N ILE A 206 -6.41 -5.87 8.53
CA ILE A 206 -6.42 -4.43 8.21
C ILE A 206 -6.70 -4.32 6.72
N ILE A 207 -7.78 -3.63 6.36
CA ILE A 207 -8.22 -3.51 4.96
C ILE A 207 -8.13 -2.06 4.54
N GLU A 208 -7.13 -1.75 3.73
CA GLU A 208 -6.92 -0.40 3.17
C GLU A 208 -7.50 -0.32 1.76
N ILE A 209 -8.40 0.63 1.53
CA ILE A 209 -9.04 0.88 0.24
C ILE A 209 -9.04 2.38 -0.12
N PRO A 210 -9.18 2.74 -1.40
CA PRO A 210 -9.43 4.12 -1.81
C PRO A 210 -10.68 4.73 -1.16
N GLU A 211 -10.63 6.01 -0.81
CA GLU A 211 -11.85 6.78 -0.52
C GLU A 211 -12.73 6.91 -1.76
N ASP A 212 -12.10 7.09 -2.92
CA ASP A 212 -12.74 7.17 -4.24
C ASP A 212 -11.88 6.43 -5.28
N VAL A 213 -12.36 5.26 -5.72
CA VAL A 213 -11.65 4.40 -6.67
C VAL A 213 -11.42 5.12 -8.01
N ALA A 214 -12.38 5.91 -8.48
CA ALA A 214 -12.26 6.60 -9.77
C ALA A 214 -11.17 7.67 -9.71
N ARG A 215 -11.12 8.45 -8.61
CA ARG A 215 -10.08 9.46 -8.40
C ARG A 215 -8.69 8.84 -8.18
N THR A 216 -8.60 7.72 -7.46
CA THR A 216 -7.33 7.00 -7.26
C THR A 216 -6.76 6.42 -8.57
N GLU A 217 -7.60 5.89 -9.46
CA GLU A 217 -7.16 5.44 -10.80
C GLU A 217 -6.65 6.61 -11.65
N LEU A 218 -7.20 7.81 -11.45
CA LEU A 218 -6.70 9.05 -12.04
C LEU A 218 -5.45 9.61 -11.33
N ARG A 219 -4.92 8.96 -10.30
CA ARG A 219 -3.77 9.42 -9.49
C ARG A 219 -4.00 10.79 -8.84
N ASP A 220 -5.23 11.06 -8.42
CA ASP A 220 -5.61 12.31 -7.75
C ASP A 220 -4.85 12.49 -6.42
N SER A 221 -3.95 13.48 -6.36
CA SER A 221 -3.17 13.81 -5.16
C SER A 221 -3.99 14.45 -4.03
N ARG A 222 -5.30 14.62 -4.18
CA ARG A 222 -6.27 15.06 -3.16
C ARG A 222 -7.26 13.95 -2.75
N SER A 223 -7.09 12.72 -3.20
CA SER A 223 -7.97 11.59 -2.84
C SER A 223 -7.21 10.58 -1.97
N GLY A 224 -7.58 10.48 -0.69
CA GLY A 224 -6.91 9.62 0.27
C GLY A 224 -7.44 8.19 0.29
N PHE A 225 -7.16 7.51 1.39
CA PHE A 225 -7.48 6.10 1.63
C PHE A 225 -8.17 5.90 2.97
N ILE A 226 -8.88 4.79 3.12
CA ILE A 226 -9.50 4.35 4.36
C ILE A 226 -8.84 3.05 4.78
N ALA A 227 -8.32 2.99 6.00
CA ALA A 227 -7.89 1.76 6.65
C ALA A 227 -8.97 1.29 7.63
N TYR A 228 -9.69 0.24 7.26
CA TYR A 228 -10.58 -0.45 8.18
C TYR A 228 -9.78 -1.37 9.10
N VAL A 229 -10.06 -1.31 10.39
CA VAL A 229 -9.40 -2.12 11.42
C VAL A 229 -10.42 -2.69 12.41
N PRO A 230 -10.11 -3.80 13.11
CA PRO A 230 -11.00 -4.35 14.12
C PRO A 230 -11.24 -3.37 15.28
N PRO A 231 -12.40 -3.37 15.95
CA PRO A 231 -12.63 -2.46 17.07
C PRO A 231 -11.63 -2.60 18.20
N GLY A 232 -11.22 -1.46 18.78
CA GLY A 232 -10.17 -1.38 19.80
C GLY A 232 -8.73 -1.46 19.28
N SER A 233 -8.52 -1.60 17.97
CA SER A 233 -7.17 -1.63 17.37
C SER A 233 -6.41 -0.32 17.58
N VAL A 234 -7.08 0.83 17.51
CA VAL A 234 -6.45 2.15 17.71
C VAL A 234 -5.98 2.29 19.15
N ALA A 235 -6.85 2.00 20.12
CA ALA A 235 -6.48 2.06 21.54
C ALA A 235 -5.36 1.07 21.89
N LYS A 236 -5.40 -0.14 21.32
CA LYS A 236 -4.33 -1.13 21.49
C LYS A 236 -3.01 -0.68 20.88
N GLY A 237 -3.06 -0.05 19.70
CA GLY A 237 -1.90 0.51 19.02
C GLY A 237 -1.26 1.66 19.81
N ASP A 238 -2.09 2.55 20.37
CA ASP A 238 -1.64 3.65 21.22
C ASP A 238 -0.91 3.15 22.47
N ALA A 239 -1.49 2.19 23.20
CA ALA A 239 -0.83 1.56 24.34
C ALA A 239 0.51 0.92 23.95
N LEU A 240 0.55 0.18 22.84
CA LEU A 240 1.79 -0.43 22.36
C LEU A 240 2.85 0.62 22.03
N ALA A 241 2.47 1.70 21.34
CA ALA A 241 3.39 2.75 20.93
C ALA A 241 3.94 3.55 22.12
N THR A 242 3.13 3.76 23.15
CA THR A 242 3.48 4.61 24.30
C THR A 242 4.18 3.86 25.43
N THR A 243 3.83 2.59 25.67
CA THR A 243 4.36 1.82 26.80
C THR A 243 5.17 0.59 26.39
N GLY A 244 5.04 0.13 25.15
CA GLY A 244 5.50 -1.21 24.76
C GLY A 244 4.66 -2.32 25.39
N ASP A 245 5.07 -3.58 25.19
CA ASP A 245 4.39 -4.78 25.73
C ASP A 245 5.36 -5.75 26.45
N GLY A 246 6.55 -5.28 26.82
CA GLY A 246 7.61 -6.09 27.42
C GLY A 246 8.42 -6.93 26.43
N ARG A 247 7.92 -7.17 25.21
CA ARG A 247 8.71 -7.66 24.06
C ARG A 247 9.15 -6.51 23.15
N THR A 248 8.33 -5.46 23.09
CA THR A 248 8.58 -4.22 22.37
C THR A 248 8.86 -3.10 23.37
N THR A 249 9.85 -2.26 23.07
CA THR A 249 10.04 -0.98 23.79
C THR A 249 9.05 0.05 23.26
N ALA A 250 8.71 1.05 24.07
CA ALA A 250 7.86 2.15 23.62
C ALA A 250 8.48 2.84 22.38
N CYS A 251 7.68 2.99 21.32
CA CYS A 251 8.15 3.51 20.03
C CYS A 251 8.75 4.92 20.16
N GLY A 252 8.16 5.76 21.03
CA GLY A 252 8.58 7.13 21.23
C GLY A 252 9.99 7.30 21.81
N VAL A 253 10.60 6.22 22.35
CA VAL A 253 11.99 6.23 22.81
C VAL A 253 12.95 6.49 21.63
N CYS A 254 12.61 6.00 20.44
CA CYS A 254 13.44 6.14 19.24
C CYS A 254 12.82 7.06 18.18
N HIS A 255 11.50 7.19 18.15
CA HIS A 255 10.77 7.95 17.12
C HIS A 255 10.23 9.32 17.62
N GLY A 256 10.74 9.79 18.76
CA GLY A 256 10.27 11.01 19.42
C GLY A 256 8.98 10.81 20.20
N SER A 257 8.76 11.62 21.24
CA SER A 257 7.58 11.50 22.11
C SER A 257 6.25 11.78 21.40
N ASP A 258 6.29 12.52 20.28
CA ASP A 258 5.14 12.81 19.42
C ASP A 258 5.12 11.95 18.14
N LEU A 259 6.02 10.95 18.04
CA LEU A 259 6.14 10.01 16.92
C LEU A 259 6.44 10.68 15.56
N ARG A 260 7.08 11.85 15.57
CA ARG A 260 7.42 12.60 14.35
C ARG A 260 8.84 12.35 13.81
N GLY A 261 9.59 11.44 14.41
CA GLY A 261 10.95 11.08 14.01
C GLY A 261 12.00 11.84 14.79
#